data_AF-A0A920DT23-F1
#
_entry.id   AF-A0A920DT23-F1
#
_cell.length_a   1.000
_cell.length_b   1.000
_cell.length_c   1.000
_cell.angle_alpha   90.00
_cell.angle_beta   90.00
_cell.angle_gamma   90.00
#
_symmetry.space_group_name_H-M   'P 1'
#
loop_
_entity.id
_entity.type
_entity.pdbx_description
1 polymer ?
#
loop_
_entity_poly.entity_id
_entity_poly.type
_entity_poly.pdbx_seq_one_letter_code
_entity_poly.pdbx_strand_id
1 'polypeptide(L)'
;MGLDSDNDSETTDDIPDVINNSWRWNDNPDTVHCNDYIRDLMNVIEAVGIAIFFGRKCRTNNTTISAPQRINTTIVNTFSVGSVNANLNGNPISYFSSRGPLQCPSNDSSLIIHPEVVAPGHDVRSSVGPNSYSIKSGTSMAAPHVSGAVLLLKEAFPDLSGTEILTALYYTASDLGDVGEDNTFGRGIIDCYAAYTYLCQSHTATNLTYQQTT
;
A
#
# COMPACT_ATOMS: atom_id res chain seq x y z
N MET A 1 -12.98 4.37 -13.18
CA MET A 1 -12.86 5.15 -14.43
C MET A 1 -11.38 5.18 -14.74
N GLY A 2 -10.94 4.41 -15.73
CA GLY A 2 -9.62 4.61 -16.32
C GLY A 2 -9.61 6.01 -16.94
N LEU A 3 -8.57 6.78 -16.63
CA LEU A 3 -8.33 8.07 -17.26
C LEU A 3 -7.72 7.76 -18.63
N ASP A 4 -8.54 7.79 -19.66
CA ASP A 4 -8.08 7.98 -21.03
C ASP A 4 -7.65 9.45 -21.12
N SER A 5 -6.35 9.69 -20.97
CA SER A 5 -5.79 11.04 -20.83
C SER A 5 -5.39 11.67 -22.16
N ASP A 6 -5.29 10.87 -23.22
CA ASP A 6 -4.88 11.29 -24.57
C ASP A 6 -5.94 11.06 -25.66
N ASN A 7 -7.08 10.46 -25.29
CA ASN A 7 -8.22 10.16 -26.15
C ASN A 7 -7.88 9.14 -27.26
N ASP A 8 -6.91 8.24 -27.02
CA ASP A 8 -6.54 7.14 -27.91
C ASP A 8 -6.86 5.77 -27.32
N SER A 9 -8.00 5.21 -27.75
CA SER A 9 -8.48 3.90 -27.31
C SER A 9 -7.65 2.69 -27.79
N GLU A 10 -6.60 2.91 -28.59
CA GLU A 10 -5.73 1.83 -29.09
C GLU A 10 -4.42 1.65 -28.30
N THR A 11 -4.10 2.53 -27.33
CA THR A 11 -2.88 2.39 -26.52
C THR A 11 -3.13 1.58 -25.24
N THR A 12 -2.20 0.68 -24.90
CA THR A 12 -2.18 -0.03 -23.62
C THR A 12 -1.50 0.78 -22.50
N ASP A 13 -1.08 2.02 -22.79
CA ASP A 13 -0.38 2.93 -21.87
C ASP A 13 -1.30 3.60 -20.84
N ASP A 14 -2.63 3.52 -21.01
CA ASP A 14 -3.62 4.05 -20.06
C ASP A 14 -3.90 3.12 -18.87
N ILE A 15 -3.19 1.99 -18.77
CA ILE A 15 -3.31 1.07 -17.64
C ILE A 15 -2.48 1.63 -16.47
N PRO A 16 -3.09 2.01 -15.34
CA PRO A 16 -2.33 2.57 -14.23
C PRO A 16 -1.49 1.48 -13.56
N ASP A 17 -0.20 1.73 -13.35
CA ASP A 17 0.66 0.83 -12.55
C ASP A 17 0.23 0.74 -11.07
N VAL A 18 -0.41 1.81 -10.57
CA VAL A 18 -0.73 2.00 -9.15
C VAL A 18 -2.13 2.59 -8.97
N ILE A 19 -2.93 1.98 -8.09
CA ILE A 19 -4.22 2.54 -7.65
C ILE A 19 -4.19 2.76 -6.13
N ASN A 20 -4.15 4.04 -5.73
CA ASN A 20 -4.22 4.47 -4.34
C ASN A 20 -5.66 4.73 -3.90
N ASN A 21 -6.15 3.96 -2.93
CA ASN A 21 -7.52 4.09 -2.43
C ASN A 21 -7.56 4.57 -0.96
N SER A 22 -7.96 5.83 -0.76
CA SER A 22 -8.15 6.41 0.58
C SER A 22 -9.61 6.41 1.06
N TRP A 23 -10.40 5.42 0.62
CA TRP A 23 -11.83 5.24 0.91
C TRP A 23 -12.14 3.85 1.50
N ARG A 24 -13.37 3.66 1.97
CA ARG A 24 -13.90 2.38 2.50
C ARG A 24 -15.41 2.33 2.25
N TRP A 25 -16.00 1.14 2.32
CA TRP A 25 -17.43 0.99 2.53
C TRP A 25 -17.77 1.08 4.01
N ASN A 26 -18.93 1.67 4.30
CA ASN A 26 -19.48 1.72 5.65
C ASN A 26 -20.50 0.59 5.77
N ASP A 27 -20.00 -0.60 6.07
CA ASP A 27 -20.79 -1.80 6.30
C ASP A 27 -20.47 -2.40 7.67
N ASN A 28 -21.36 -3.27 8.14
CA ASN A 28 -21.09 -4.05 9.33
C ASN A 28 -20.03 -5.12 9.00
N PRO A 29 -19.21 -5.53 9.99
CA PRO A 29 -18.38 -6.72 9.86
C PRO A 29 -19.19 -7.92 9.38
N ASP A 30 -18.92 -8.39 8.17
CA ASP A 30 -19.54 -9.58 7.61
C ASP A 30 -18.55 -10.35 6.73
N THR A 31 -18.88 -11.62 6.49
CA THR A 31 -18.12 -12.52 5.62
C THR A 31 -18.75 -12.68 4.24
N VAL A 32 -19.81 -11.92 3.95
CA VAL A 32 -20.61 -12.06 2.72
C VAL A 32 -19.74 -11.77 1.49
N HIS A 33 -18.89 -10.76 1.58
CA HIS A 33 -18.02 -10.36 0.47
C HIS A 33 -16.73 -11.18 0.35
N CYS A 34 -16.46 -12.12 1.28
CA CYS A 34 -15.27 -12.98 1.21
C CYS A 34 -15.30 -13.95 0.02
N ASN A 35 -16.48 -14.20 -0.57
CA ASN A 35 -16.67 -15.13 -1.69
C ASN A 35 -17.56 -14.55 -2.81
N ASP A 36 -17.61 -13.22 -2.93
CA ASP A 36 -18.46 -12.52 -3.90
C ASP A 36 -17.63 -11.86 -5.01
N TYR A 37 -18.30 -11.21 -5.98
CA TYR A 37 -17.68 -10.60 -7.16
C TYR A 37 -16.55 -9.60 -6.85
N ILE A 38 -16.54 -9.00 -5.65
CA ILE A 38 -15.48 -8.09 -5.21
C ILE A 38 -14.15 -8.81 -5.02
N ARG A 39 -14.16 -10.04 -4.51
CA ARG A 39 -12.97 -10.88 -4.43
C ARG A 39 -12.41 -11.14 -5.83
N ASP A 40 -13.28 -11.51 -6.76
CA ASP A 40 -12.88 -11.83 -8.12
C ASP A 40 -12.37 -10.57 -8.85
N LEU A 41 -12.96 -9.40 -8.58
CA LEU A 41 -12.46 -8.11 -9.07
C LEU A 41 -11.04 -7.83 -8.57
N MET A 42 -10.78 -7.95 -7.26
CA MET A 42 -9.43 -7.66 -6.73
C MET A 42 -8.40 -8.67 -7.25
N ASN A 43 -8.78 -9.95 -7.38
CA ASN A 43 -7.94 -10.98 -8.01
C ASN A 43 -7.59 -10.64 -9.46
N VAL A 44 -8.54 -10.15 -10.25
CA VAL A 44 -8.27 -9.72 -11.62
C VAL A 44 -7.30 -8.56 -11.62
N ILE A 45 -7.42 -7.61 -10.70
CA ILE A 45 -6.53 -6.45 -10.68
C ILE A 45 -5.09 -6.82 -10.27
N GLU A 46 -4.93 -7.72 -9.29
CA GLU A 46 -3.62 -8.28 -8.96
C GLU A 46 -3.04 -9.08 -10.14
N ALA A 47 -3.87 -9.87 -10.84
CA ALA A 47 -3.44 -10.70 -11.97
C ALA A 47 -2.99 -9.88 -13.20
N VAL A 48 -3.52 -8.67 -13.40
CA VAL A 48 -3.03 -7.75 -14.44
C VAL A 48 -1.78 -6.97 -14.00
N GLY A 49 -1.29 -7.20 -12.78
CA GLY A 49 -0.04 -6.66 -12.28
C GLY A 49 -0.11 -5.22 -11.77
N ILE A 50 -1.31 -4.72 -11.44
CA ILE A 50 -1.49 -3.38 -10.90
C ILE A 50 -1.33 -3.41 -9.37
N ALA A 51 -0.52 -2.50 -8.82
CA ALA A 51 -0.40 -2.34 -7.37
C ALA A 51 -1.63 -1.61 -6.81
N ILE A 52 -2.48 -2.33 -6.09
CA ILE A 52 -3.59 -1.75 -5.33
C ILE A 52 -3.21 -1.67 -3.86
N PHE A 53 -3.42 -0.51 -3.25
CA PHE A 53 -3.37 -0.39 -1.80
C PHE A 53 -4.38 0.61 -1.26
N PHE A 54 -4.63 0.48 0.04
CA PHE A 54 -5.65 1.21 0.74
C PHE A 54 -5.11 1.90 1.99
N GLY A 55 -5.32 3.21 2.09
CA GLY A 55 -4.98 4.02 3.26
C GLY A 55 -6.20 4.72 3.85
N ARG A 56 -6.90 4.09 4.79
CA ARG A 56 -8.00 4.77 5.51
C ARG A 56 -8.06 4.50 6.99
N LYS A 57 -8.34 5.60 7.72
CA LYS A 57 -8.51 5.66 9.16
C LYS A 57 -9.77 4.89 9.55
N CYS A 58 -9.60 3.84 10.33
CA CYS A 58 -10.66 3.22 11.13
C CYS A 58 -10.17 3.04 12.57
N ARG A 59 -11.10 3.19 13.52
CA ARG A 59 -10.88 3.41 14.96
C ARG A 59 -9.91 2.41 15.61
N THR A 60 -9.41 2.71 16.80
CA THR A 60 -8.34 1.98 17.53
C THR A 60 -8.63 0.55 17.96
N ASN A 61 -9.82 0.02 17.68
CA ASN A 61 -10.26 -1.26 18.23
C ASN A 61 -9.73 -2.42 17.36
N ASN A 62 -9.56 -3.59 17.95
CA ASN A 62 -8.93 -4.78 17.34
C ASN A 62 -9.77 -5.46 16.23
N THR A 63 -10.56 -4.70 15.46
CA THR A 63 -11.51 -5.19 14.44
C THR A 63 -11.91 -4.10 13.42
N THR A 64 -11.06 -3.09 13.16
CA THR A 64 -11.53 -1.87 12.47
C THR A 64 -11.29 -1.82 10.97
N ILE A 65 -10.64 -2.82 10.41
CA ILE A 65 -10.48 -2.91 8.97
C ILE A 65 -11.85 -3.08 8.31
N SER A 66 -12.08 -2.26 7.30
CA SER A 66 -13.37 -2.16 6.59
C SER A 66 -13.23 -2.75 5.19
N ALA A 67 -14.33 -2.92 4.45
CA ALA A 67 -14.24 -3.31 3.05
C ALA A 67 -13.77 -2.13 2.19
N PRO A 68 -12.99 -2.39 1.12
CA PRO A 68 -12.58 -3.70 0.63
C PRO A 68 -11.29 -4.26 1.27
N GLN A 69 -10.63 -3.51 2.15
CA GLN A 69 -9.35 -3.88 2.79
C GLN A 69 -9.38 -5.22 3.53
N ARG A 70 -10.58 -5.67 3.95
CA ARG A 70 -10.80 -6.96 4.60
C ARG A 70 -11.02 -8.15 3.65
N ILE A 71 -10.95 -7.97 2.33
CA ILE A 71 -11.24 -9.00 1.33
C ILE A 71 -9.93 -9.34 0.62
N ASN A 72 -9.04 -10.02 1.34
CA ASN A 72 -7.70 -10.35 0.86
C ASN A 72 -7.62 -11.84 0.48
N THR A 73 -7.02 -12.16 -0.66
CA THR A 73 -6.79 -13.54 -1.13
C THR A 73 -5.31 -13.91 -1.17
N THR A 74 -4.43 -12.92 -1.27
CA THR A 74 -2.96 -13.02 -1.19
C THR A 74 -2.45 -11.92 -0.26
N ILE A 75 -1.17 -11.92 0.11
CA ILE A 75 -0.62 -10.90 1.03
C ILE A 75 -0.73 -9.47 0.44
N VAL A 76 -0.77 -9.35 -0.90
CA VAL A 76 -0.69 -8.05 -1.59
C VAL A 76 -1.94 -7.68 -2.39
N ASN A 77 -3.00 -8.49 -2.36
CA ASN A 77 -4.22 -8.27 -3.14
C ASN A 77 -5.00 -7.00 -2.70
N THR A 78 -5.24 -6.82 -1.40
CA THR A 78 -5.81 -5.61 -0.79
C THR A 78 -4.84 -4.99 0.21
N PHE A 79 -3.66 -4.61 -0.27
CA PHE A 79 -2.55 -4.14 0.54
C PHE A 79 -2.92 -2.92 1.41
N SER A 80 -3.00 -3.10 2.72
CA SER A 80 -3.40 -2.07 3.68
C SER A 80 -2.19 -1.37 4.29
N VAL A 81 -2.28 -0.05 4.36
CA VAL A 81 -1.19 0.81 4.84
C VAL A 81 -1.59 1.49 6.15
N GLY A 82 -0.88 1.16 7.23
CA GLY A 82 -1.02 1.85 8.51
C GLY A 82 -0.21 3.14 8.58
N SER A 83 -0.44 3.93 9.62
CA SER A 83 0.20 5.24 9.81
C SER A 83 1.06 5.26 11.05
N VAL A 84 2.31 5.69 10.89
CA VAL A 84 3.21 6.06 11.99
C VAL A 84 3.44 7.58 12.05
N ASN A 85 3.88 8.04 13.21
CA ASN A 85 4.44 9.38 13.37
C ASN A 85 5.97 9.35 13.20
N ALA A 86 6.42 9.61 11.98
CA ALA A 86 7.84 9.65 11.64
C ALA A 86 8.57 10.91 12.16
N ASN A 87 7.87 11.87 12.77
CA ASN A 87 8.49 13.03 13.41
C ASN A 87 8.99 12.72 14.83
N LEU A 88 8.68 11.54 15.36
CA LEU A 88 9.10 11.09 16.68
C LEU A 88 10.06 9.92 16.55
N ASN A 89 11.01 9.82 17.49
CA ASN A 89 11.94 8.69 17.53
C ASN A 89 11.18 7.38 17.73
N GLY A 90 11.60 6.33 17.01
CA GLY A 90 10.98 5.01 17.05
C GLY A 90 9.69 4.88 16.25
N ASN A 91 9.31 5.89 15.45
CA ASN A 91 8.16 5.84 14.54
C ASN A 91 6.88 5.29 15.21
N PRO A 92 6.44 5.85 16.37
CA PRO A 92 5.30 5.32 17.09
C PRO A 92 4.05 5.29 16.21
N ILE A 93 3.27 4.23 16.34
CA ILE A 93 2.01 4.06 15.60
C ILE A 93 1.06 5.23 15.91
N SER A 94 0.47 5.81 14.85
CA SER A 94 -0.53 6.85 15.00
C SER A 94 -1.75 6.29 15.72
N TYR A 95 -2.27 7.04 16.69
CA TYR A 95 -3.46 6.65 17.46
C TYR A 95 -4.71 6.41 16.60
N PHE A 96 -4.72 6.82 15.33
CA PHE A 96 -5.84 6.61 14.40
C PHE A 96 -5.58 5.49 13.38
N SER A 97 -4.42 4.83 13.42
CA SER A 97 -4.10 3.71 12.54
C SER A 97 -5.01 2.52 12.87
N SER A 98 -5.51 1.88 11.82
CA SER A 98 -6.34 0.68 11.96
C SER A 98 -5.48 -0.54 12.26
N ARG A 99 -6.11 -1.52 12.89
CA ARG A 99 -5.49 -2.78 13.29
C ARG A 99 -6.37 -3.93 12.85
N GLY A 100 -5.75 -5.02 12.42
CA GLY A 100 -6.41 -6.30 12.22
C GLY A 100 -6.89 -6.91 13.56
N PRO A 101 -7.29 -8.20 13.55
CA PRO A 101 -7.15 -9.14 12.45
C PRO A 101 -8.22 -9.00 11.35
N LEU A 102 -7.99 -9.72 10.25
CA LEU A 102 -8.92 -9.94 9.15
C LEU A 102 -10.23 -10.60 9.62
N GLN A 103 -11.34 -10.31 8.91
CA GLN A 103 -12.64 -10.94 9.13
C GLN A 103 -12.91 -12.15 8.21
N CYS A 104 -12.34 -12.17 7.00
CA CYS A 104 -12.39 -13.33 6.13
C CYS A 104 -11.47 -14.45 6.68
N PRO A 105 -11.96 -15.68 6.84
CA PRO A 105 -11.16 -16.78 7.37
C PRO A 105 -10.04 -17.15 6.40
N SER A 106 -8.82 -17.23 6.91
CA SER A 106 -7.65 -17.75 6.20
C SER A 106 -6.90 -18.74 7.08
N ASN A 107 -6.28 -19.74 6.46
CA ASN A 107 -5.36 -20.68 7.11
C ASN A 107 -3.91 -20.17 7.13
N ASP A 108 -3.63 -19.08 6.43
CA ASP A 108 -2.34 -18.38 6.45
C ASP A 108 -2.36 -17.29 7.54
N SER A 109 -1.43 -17.37 8.48
CA SER A 109 -1.31 -16.44 9.60
C SER A 109 -0.93 -15.02 9.18
N SER A 110 -0.25 -14.83 8.03
CA SER A 110 0.06 -13.48 7.54
C SER A 110 -1.15 -12.83 6.89
N LEU A 111 -2.03 -13.60 6.25
CA LEU A 111 -3.26 -13.07 5.66
C LEU A 111 -4.26 -12.56 6.71
N ILE A 112 -4.15 -12.99 7.96
CA ILE A 112 -5.01 -12.48 9.04
C ILE A 112 -4.43 -11.23 9.73
N ILE A 113 -3.18 -10.86 9.46
CA ILE A 113 -2.52 -9.70 10.06
C ILE A 113 -2.70 -8.49 9.16
N HIS A 114 -3.05 -7.37 9.79
CA HIS A 114 -3.09 -6.09 9.09
C HIS A 114 -2.77 -4.93 10.06
N PRO A 115 -2.24 -3.80 9.56
CA PRO A 115 -1.92 -3.52 8.16
C PRO A 115 -0.77 -4.41 7.64
N GLU A 116 -0.57 -4.51 6.34
CA GLU A 116 0.57 -5.24 5.76
C GLU A 116 1.88 -4.52 6.09
N VAL A 117 1.88 -3.18 5.99
CA VAL A 117 3.02 -2.31 6.33
C VAL A 117 2.52 -0.98 6.90
N VAL A 118 3.43 -0.20 7.47
CA VAL A 118 3.18 1.19 7.86
C VAL A 118 4.02 2.18 7.08
N ALA A 119 3.53 3.41 6.96
CA ALA A 119 4.25 4.53 6.38
C ALA A 119 3.96 5.85 7.14
N PRO A 120 4.76 6.91 6.93
CA PRO A 120 4.52 8.21 7.57
C PRO A 120 3.14 8.77 7.23
N GLY A 121 2.30 8.96 8.24
CA GLY A 121 0.95 9.50 8.04
C GLY A 121 0.48 10.46 9.13
N HIS A 122 1.33 10.75 10.12
CA HIS A 122 1.08 11.75 11.15
C HIS A 122 1.86 13.02 10.83
N ASP A 123 1.19 14.17 10.89
CA ASP A 123 1.75 15.49 10.66
C ASP A 123 2.52 15.59 9.33
N VAL A 124 1.91 15.04 8.27
CA VAL A 124 2.47 15.07 6.92
C VAL A 124 2.06 16.39 6.25
N ARG A 125 3.05 17.15 5.78
CA ARG A 125 2.84 18.39 5.03
C ARG A 125 2.54 18.07 3.57
N SER A 126 1.38 18.51 3.06
CA SER A 126 0.97 18.31 1.66
C SER A 126 0.29 19.57 1.10
N SER A 127 0.17 19.64 -0.23
CA SER A 127 -0.59 20.71 -0.90
C SER A 127 -2.09 20.57 -0.59
N VAL A 128 -2.78 21.71 -0.43
CA VAL A 128 -4.24 21.79 -0.22
C VAL A 128 -4.95 22.68 -1.24
N GLY A 129 -4.21 23.12 -2.25
CA GLY A 129 -4.65 24.06 -3.27
C GLY A 129 -3.45 24.80 -3.86
N PRO A 130 -3.66 25.61 -4.91
CA PRO A 130 -2.58 26.33 -5.58
C PRO A 130 -1.72 27.13 -4.59
N ASN A 131 -0.41 26.91 -4.60
CA ASN A 131 0.58 27.58 -3.73
C ASN A 131 0.29 27.50 -2.22
N SER A 132 -0.48 26.51 -1.77
CA SER A 132 -0.87 26.37 -0.37
C SER A 132 -0.56 24.99 0.17
N TYR A 133 -0.06 24.96 1.40
CA TYR A 133 0.33 23.72 2.08
C TYR A 133 -0.28 23.69 3.48
N SER A 134 -0.65 22.49 3.90
CA SER A 134 -1.14 22.24 5.25
C SER A 134 -0.58 20.93 5.76
N ILE A 135 -0.53 20.80 7.08
CA ILE A 135 -0.16 19.58 7.76
C ILE A 135 -1.45 18.80 8.01
N LYS A 136 -1.48 17.54 7.58
CA LYS A 136 -2.61 16.62 7.77
C LYS A 136 -2.13 15.30 8.34
N SER A 137 -3.03 14.65 9.08
CA SER A 137 -2.77 13.37 9.72
C SER A 137 -3.86 12.36 9.33
N GLY A 138 -3.44 11.20 8.83
CA GLY A 138 -4.30 10.11 8.41
C GLY A 138 -3.50 9.02 7.70
N THR A 139 -4.03 7.78 7.67
CA THR A 139 -3.47 6.73 6.78
C THR A 139 -3.63 7.10 5.31
N SER A 140 -4.53 8.03 4.96
CA SER A 140 -4.59 8.65 3.64
C SER A 140 -3.36 9.50 3.30
N MET A 141 -2.56 9.89 4.29
CA MET A 141 -1.23 10.49 4.10
C MET A 141 -0.11 9.44 4.10
N ALA A 142 -0.34 8.26 4.68
CA ALA A 142 0.59 7.13 4.62
C ALA A 142 0.57 6.44 3.25
N ALA A 143 -0.61 6.18 2.68
CA ALA A 143 -0.75 5.53 1.38
C ALA A 143 0.00 6.21 0.21
N PRO A 144 0.01 7.57 0.05
CA PRO A 144 0.81 8.21 -1.00
C PRO A 144 2.32 8.01 -0.84
N HIS A 145 2.84 7.74 0.35
CA HIS A 145 4.25 7.36 0.52
C HIS A 145 4.53 5.98 -0.08
N VAL A 146 3.62 5.02 0.11
CA VAL A 146 3.72 3.70 -0.53
C VAL A 146 3.54 3.82 -2.04
N SER A 147 2.63 4.68 -2.50
CA SER A 147 2.48 4.97 -3.95
C SER A 147 3.78 5.45 -4.56
N GLY A 148 4.43 6.43 -3.93
CA GLY A 148 5.72 6.95 -4.38
C GLY A 148 6.81 5.89 -4.39
N ALA A 149 6.90 5.06 -3.35
CA ALA A 149 7.87 3.96 -3.28
C ALA A 149 7.66 2.93 -4.41
N VAL A 150 6.41 2.53 -4.67
CA VAL A 150 6.08 1.61 -5.77
C VAL A 150 6.47 2.21 -7.12
N LEU A 151 6.16 3.48 -7.38
CA LEU A 151 6.49 4.13 -8.65
C LEU A 151 8.00 4.28 -8.86
N LEU A 152 8.77 4.62 -7.82
CA LEU A 152 10.24 4.67 -7.91
C LEU A 152 10.84 3.29 -8.23
N LEU A 153 10.30 2.23 -7.60
CA LEU A 153 10.73 0.86 -7.89
C LEU A 153 10.29 0.41 -9.29
N LYS A 154 9.11 0.82 -9.75
CA LYS A 154 8.62 0.55 -11.11
C LYS A 154 9.46 1.26 -12.17
N GLU A 155 9.90 2.49 -11.92
CA GLU A 155 10.86 3.19 -12.80
C GLU A 155 12.19 2.44 -12.89
N ALA A 156 12.70 1.93 -11.76
CA ALA A 156 13.92 1.14 -11.73
C ALA A 156 13.76 -0.26 -12.33
N PHE A 157 12.57 -0.85 -12.26
CA PHE A 157 12.26 -2.21 -12.72
C PHE A 157 10.94 -2.23 -13.51
N PRO A 158 10.91 -1.69 -14.74
CA PRO A 158 9.69 -1.49 -15.51
C PRO A 158 8.95 -2.79 -15.85
N ASP A 159 9.68 -3.89 -15.96
CA ASP A 159 9.11 -5.21 -16.28
C ASP A 159 8.44 -5.90 -15.10
N LEU A 160 8.60 -5.39 -13.86
CA LEU A 160 8.02 -6.01 -12.68
C LEU A 160 6.56 -5.62 -12.48
N SER A 161 5.75 -6.58 -12.08
CA SER A 161 4.37 -6.33 -11.66
C SER A 161 4.32 -5.55 -10.33
N GLY A 162 3.22 -4.83 -10.12
CA GLY A 162 2.93 -4.19 -8.84
C GLY A 162 2.92 -5.18 -7.68
N THR A 163 2.49 -6.42 -7.92
CA THR A 163 2.53 -7.54 -6.97
C THR A 163 3.95 -7.85 -6.52
N GLU A 164 4.91 -7.96 -7.45
CA GLU A 164 6.31 -8.22 -7.13
C GLU A 164 6.93 -7.06 -6.33
N ILE A 165 6.62 -5.82 -6.71
CA ILE A 165 7.11 -4.62 -6.02
C ILE A 165 6.53 -4.49 -4.61
N LEU A 166 5.22 -4.71 -4.43
CA LEU A 166 4.58 -4.71 -3.12
C LEU A 166 5.11 -5.83 -2.23
N THR A 167 5.38 -7.01 -2.82
CA THR A 167 5.97 -8.15 -2.12
C THR A 167 7.37 -7.82 -1.62
N ALA A 168 8.20 -7.15 -2.44
CA ALA A 168 9.50 -6.66 -2.02
C ALA A 168 9.37 -5.67 -0.84
N LEU A 169 8.51 -4.65 -0.98
CA LEU A 169 8.26 -3.68 0.09
C LEU A 169 7.78 -4.32 1.40
N TYR A 170 6.97 -5.37 1.31
CA TYR A 170 6.47 -6.13 2.45
C TYR A 170 7.59 -6.91 3.17
N TYR A 171 8.41 -7.67 2.43
CA TYR A 171 9.46 -8.48 3.02
C TYR A 171 10.68 -7.68 3.49
N THR A 172 10.90 -6.49 2.95
CA THR A 172 12.02 -5.62 3.33
C THR A 172 11.61 -4.50 4.29
N ALA A 173 10.36 -4.47 4.75
CA ALA A 173 9.94 -3.51 5.75
C ALA A 173 10.78 -3.64 7.03
N SER A 174 11.11 -2.51 7.63
CA SER A 174 11.86 -2.46 8.87
C SER A 174 10.92 -2.63 10.04
N ASP A 175 11.09 -3.75 10.76
CA ASP A 175 10.24 -4.15 11.87
C ASP A 175 10.21 -3.09 12.99
N LEU A 176 9.02 -2.87 13.56
CA LEU A 176 8.78 -1.88 14.61
C LEU A 176 7.95 -2.51 15.72
N GLY A 177 8.33 -2.28 16.97
CA GLY A 177 7.59 -2.80 18.12
C GLY A 177 8.08 -4.18 18.55
N ASP A 178 7.14 -5.12 18.67
CA ASP A 178 7.46 -6.50 19.02
C ASP A 178 8.06 -7.22 17.80
N VAL A 179 9.01 -8.13 18.02
CA VAL A 179 9.68 -8.81 16.90
C VAL A 179 8.69 -9.64 16.09
N GLY A 180 8.64 -9.37 14.79
CA GLY A 180 7.85 -10.11 13.81
C GLY A 180 6.60 -9.37 13.36
N GLU A 181 5.84 -10.02 12.50
CA GLU A 181 4.63 -9.42 11.93
C GLU A 181 3.52 -9.31 12.99
N ASP A 182 2.93 -8.11 13.12
CA ASP A 182 1.90 -7.84 14.13
C ASP A 182 0.73 -6.97 13.63
N ASN A 183 -0.39 -6.96 14.36
CA ASN A 183 -1.58 -6.18 14.00
C ASN A 183 -1.46 -4.66 14.27
N THR A 184 -0.29 -4.18 14.71
CA THR A 184 -0.02 -2.76 14.97
C THR A 184 0.78 -2.14 13.83
N PHE A 185 1.88 -2.77 13.43
CA PHE A 185 2.84 -2.30 12.45
C PHE A 185 2.88 -3.15 11.18
N GLY A 186 2.20 -4.29 11.15
CA GLY A 186 2.34 -5.24 10.05
C GLY A 186 3.72 -5.84 10.03
N ARG A 187 4.37 -5.84 8.86
CA ARG A 187 5.80 -6.13 8.72
C ARG A 187 6.72 -4.98 9.17
N GLY A 188 6.16 -3.82 9.51
CA GLY A 188 6.91 -2.64 9.90
C GLY A 188 6.86 -1.51 8.87
N ILE A 189 7.79 -0.56 9.01
CA ILE A 189 7.83 0.63 8.16
C ILE A 189 8.49 0.33 6.82
N ILE A 190 7.88 0.79 5.72
CA ILE A 190 8.44 0.58 4.39
C ILE A 190 9.85 1.16 4.25
N ASP A 191 10.73 0.41 3.60
CA ASP A 191 12.07 0.85 3.22
C ASP A 191 12.26 0.64 1.71
N CYS A 192 12.13 1.73 0.95
CA CYS A 192 12.22 1.72 -0.50
C CYS A 192 13.62 1.31 -0.99
N TYR A 193 14.67 1.65 -0.25
CA TYR A 193 16.03 1.30 -0.63
C TYR A 193 16.29 -0.18 -0.38
N ALA A 194 15.87 -0.70 0.77
CA ALA A 194 15.94 -2.12 1.06
C ALA A 194 15.18 -2.94 0.00
N ALA A 195 13.97 -2.51 -0.38
CA ALA A 195 13.21 -3.14 -1.46
C ALA A 195 13.95 -3.13 -2.81
N TYR A 196 14.55 -1.99 -3.19
CA TYR A 196 15.39 -1.90 -4.39
C TYR A 196 16.57 -2.88 -4.36
N THR A 197 17.27 -2.96 -3.22
CA THR A 197 18.42 -3.88 -3.08
C THR A 197 18.00 -5.34 -3.12
N TYR A 198 16.82 -5.67 -2.59
CA TYR A 198 16.24 -7.00 -2.65
C TYR A 198 15.91 -7.40 -4.09
N LEU A 199 15.24 -6.52 -4.84
CA LEU A 199 14.92 -6.75 -6.25
C LEU A 199 16.19 -6.87 -7.12
N CYS A 200 17.26 -6.12 -6.83
CA CYS A 200 18.55 -6.25 -7.52
C CYS A 200 19.19 -7.64 -7.40
N GLN A 201 18.76 -8.49 -6.46
CA GLN A 201 19.30 -9.84 -6.30
C GLN A 201 18.81 -10.79 -7.39
N SER A 202 17.63 -10.53 -7.96
CA SER A 202 16.98 -11.37 -8.98
C SER A 202 16.64 -10.64 -10.28
N HIS A 203 16.76 -9.30 -10.32
CA HIS A 203 16.42 -8.47 -11.46
C HIS A 203 17.50 -7.43 -11.76
N THR A 204 17.57 -7.00 -13.01
CA THR A 204 18.49 -5.95 -13.45
C THR A 204 17.75 -4.62 -13.45
N ALA A 205 18.21 -3.66 -12.66
CA ALA A 205 17.65 -2.31 -12.69
C ALA A 205 17.98 -1.61 -14.01
N THR A 206 17.03 -0.84 -14.55
CA THR A 206 17.26 0.01 -15.71
C THR A 206 18.28 1.07 -15.36
N ASN A 207 19.32 1.24 -16.18
CA ASN A 207 20.24 2.36 -16.01
C ASN A 207 19.49 3.65 -16.30
N LEU A 208 19.20 4.44 -15.27
CA LEU A 208 18.83 5.85 -15.43
C LEU A 208 20.07 6.58 -15.97
N THR A 209 20.25 6.60 -17.29
CA THR A 209 21.20 7.53 -17.92
C THR A 209 20.70 8.94 -17.68
N TYR A 210 21.07 9.51 -16.53
CA TYR A 210 20.97 10.94 -16.29
C TYR A 210 21.94 11.60 -17.27
N GLN A 211 21.43 12.07 -18.41
CA GLN A 211 22.17 12.96 -19.29
C GLN A 211 22.43 14.23 -18.48
N GLN A 212 23.57 14.30 -17.80
CA GLN A 212 24.11 15.53 -17.25
C GLN A 212 24.37 16.45 -18.44
N THR A 213 23.39 17.28 -18.78
CA THR A 213 23.60 18.43 -19.63
C THR A 213 24.51 19.39 -18.87
N THR A 214 25.78 19.39 -19.26
CA THR A 214 26.79 20.40 -18.93
C THR A 214 26.38 21.79 -19.36
#